data_AF-A0A0Q8QM81-F1
#
_entry.id   AF-A0A0Q8QM81-F1
#
_cell.length_a   1.000
_cell.length_b   1.000
_cell.length_c   1.000
_cell.angle_alpha   90.00
_cell.angle_beta   90.00
_cell.angle_gamma   90.00
#
_symmetry.space_group_name_H-M   'P 1'
#
loop_
_entity.id
_entity.type
_entity.pdbx_description
1 polymer ?
#
loop_
_entity_poly.entity_id
_entity_poly.type
_entity_poly.pdbx_seq_one_letter_code
_entity_poly.pdbx_strand_id
1 'polypeptide(L)'
;MHSIPESKKNHLWRKVVWFTDPDEHPLGPHHSVEVYCSEESNGYAVWYVRKLGKDDPRGGRIDNADYLLHYFPKNARDDAIERAVLIANSDPSADRIIANLDALAAAAQRV
;
A
#
# COMPACT_ATOMS: atom_id res chain seq x y z
N MET A 1 1.62 -21.87 -6.92
CA MET A 1 1.36 -20.47 -6.53
C MET A 1 0.79 -20.50 -5.12
N HIS A 2 1.60 -20.21 -4.11
CA HIS A 2 1.13 -20.19 -2.72
C HIS A 2 0.50 -18.83 -2.45
N SER A 3 -0.83 -18.79 -2.36
CA SER A 3 -1.55 -17.66 -1.76
C SER A 3 -1.10 -17.56 -0.30
N ILE A 4 -0.25 -16.59 0.01
CA ILE A 4 0.07 -16.26 1.39
C ILE A 4 -1.23 -15.72 1.99
N PRO A 5 -1.83 -16.39 3.00
CA PRO A 5 -3.03 -15.88 3.64
C PRO A 5 -2.71 -14.50 4.23
N GLU A 6 -3.52 -13.48 3.95
CA GLU A 6 -3.38 -12.10 4.46
C GLU A 6 -3.19 -12.02 5.99
N SER A 7 -3.49 -13.10 6.72
CA SER A 7 -3.36 -13.22 8.17
C SER A 7 -1.97 -13.58 8.71
N LYS A 8 -0.92 -13.70 7.88
CA LYS A 8 0.46 -13.98 8.33
C LYS A 8 1.52 -12.95 7.93
N LYS A 9 1.15 -11.81 7.34
CA LYS A 9 2.09 -10.69 7.20
C LYS A 9 2.19 -10.00 8.56
N ASN A 10 3.36 -10.08 9.20
CA ASN A 10 3.59 -9.46 10.50
C ASN A 10 3.76 -7.94 10.28
N HIS A 11 2.63 -7.22 10.21
CA HIS A 11 2.61 -5.79 9.96
C HIS A 11 3.18 -5.07 11.19
N LEU A 12 4.34 -4.43 11.01
CA LEU A 12 4.91 -3.54 12.02
C LEU A 12 4.14 -2.22 12.07
N TRP A 13 3.62 -1.80 10.93
CA TRP A 13 2.82 -0.59 10.79
C TRP A 13 1.95 -0.68 9.54
N ARG A 14 0.72 -0.14 9.57
CA ARG A 14 -0.21 -0.10 8.43
C ARG A 14 -1.08 1.14 8.52
N LYS A 15 -1.37 1.74 7.37
CA LYS A 15 -2.39 2.79 7.23
C LYS A 15 -3.20 2.57 5.96
N VAL A 16 -4.51 2.59 6.11
CA VAL A 16 -5.44 2.73 4.99
C VAL A 16 -5.47 4.20 4.61
N VAL A 17 -5.01 4.51 3.40
CA VAL A 17 -5.00 5.87 2.85
C VAL A 17 -6.41 6.25 2.38
N TRP A 18 -7.11 5.28 1.79
CA TRP A 18 -8.47 5.45 1.31
C TRP A 18 -9.19 4.11 1.28
N PHE A 19 -10.50 4.13 1.51
CA PHE A 19 -11.38 2.98 1.30
C PHE A 19 -12.74 3.47 0.84
N THR A 20 -13.46 2.63 0.09
CA THR A 20 -14.88 2.89 -0.22
C THR A 20 -15.72 2.71 1.03
N ASP A 21 -16.54 3.70 1.35
CA ASP A 21 -17.43 3.65 2.50
C ASP A 21 -18.44 2.49 2.33
N PRO A 22 -18.46 1.53 3.26
CA PRO A 22 -19.36 0.38 3.20
C PRO A 22 -20.84 0.77 3.39
N ASP A 23 -21.14 1.89 4.04
CA ASP A 23 -22.52 2.38 4.20
C ASP A 23 -23.05 2.99 2.88
N GLU A 24 -22.18 3.63 2.10
CA GLU A 24 -22.55 4.16 0.78
C GLU A 24 -22.62 3.06 -0.30
N HIS A 25 -21.83 1.99 -0.16
CA HIS A 25 -21.79 0.88 -1.11
C HIS A 25 -21.86 -0.50 -0.44
N PRO A 26 -23.01 -0.85 0.18
CA PRO A 26 -23.14 -2.05 1.01
C PRO A 26 -23.03 -3.38 0.26
N LEU A 27 -23.17 -3.36 -1.06
CA LEU A 27 -23.06 -4.53 -1.94
C LEU A 27 -21.94 -4.38 -3.00
N GLY A 28 -21.15 -3.30 -2.92
CA GLY A 28 -20.10 -2.99 -3.88
C GLY A 28 -18.78 -3.70 -3.57
N PRO A 29 -17.88 -3.85 -4.55
CA PRO A 29 -16.52 -4.31 -4.29
C PRO A 29 -15.81 -3.37 -3.32
N HIS A 30 -15.21 -3.93 -2.26
CA HIS A 30 -14.43 -3.17 -1.30
C HIS A 30 -13.12 -2.71 -1.93
N HIS A 31 -13.11 -1.47 -2.44
CA HIS A 31 -11.89 -0.82 -2.91
C HIS A 31 -11.17 -0.18 -1.73
N SER A 32 -9.86 -0.36 -1.70
CA SER A 32 -9.00 0.25 -0.71
C SER A 32 -7.62 0.51 -1.26
N VAL A 33 -7.00 1.52 -0.67
CA VAL A 33 -5.60 1.83 -0.90
C VAL A 33 -4.91 1.92 0.45
N GLU A 34 -3.81 1.21 0.58
CA GLU A 34 -3.08 1.15 1.84
C GLU A 34 -1.58 1.06 1.65
N VAL A 35 -0.87 1.50 2.68
CA VAL A 35 0.56 1.39 2.81
C VAL A 35 0.84 0.64 4.10
N TYR A 36 1.73 -0.35 4.06
CA TYR A 36 2.15 -1.05 5.26
C TYR A 36 3.63 -1.39 5.23
N CYS A 37 4.20 -1.57 6.42
CA CYS A 37 5.52 -2.10 6.65
C CYS A 37 5.39 -3.48 7.30
N SER A 38 6.01 -4.51 6.71
CA SER A 38 6.06 -5.86 7.25
C SER A 38 7.48 -6.30 7.55
N GLU A 39 7.62 -7.13 8.57
CA GLU A 39 8.84 -7.91 8.79
C GLU A 39 8.86 -9.11 7.82
N GLU A 40 9.97 -9.25 7.11
CA GLU A 40 10.25 -10.35 6.18
C GLU A 40 11.48 -11.13 6.66
N SER A 41 11.66 -12.36 6.18
CA SER A 41 12.74 -13.25 6.66
C SER A 41 14.16 -12.65 6.58
N ASN A 42 14.38 -11.69 5.68
CA ASN A 42 15.67 -11.05 5.43
C ASN A 42 15.75 -9.55 5.78
N GLY A 43 14.70 -8.95 6.38
CA GLY A 43 14.61 -7.50 6.52
C GLY A 43 13.19 -6.98 6.70
N TYR A 44 12.94 -5.75 6.25
CA TYR A 44 11.63 -5.12 6.31
C TYR A 44 11.20 -4.61 4.94
N ALA A 45 9.92 -4.75 4.63
CA ALA A 45 9.38 -4.37 3.33
C ALA A 45 8.28 -3.33 3.49
N VAL A 46 8.36 -2.26 2.69
CA VAL A 46 7.32 -1.24 2.59
C VAL A 46 6.52 -1.51 1.33
N TRP A 47 5.24 -1.78 1.54
CA TRP A 47 4.30 -2.18 0.51
C TRP A 47 3.25 -1.12 0.27
N TYR A 48 2.81 -1.06 -0.98
CA TYR A 48 1.67 -0.29 -1.43
C TYR A 48 0.65 -1.24 -2.05
N VAL A 49 -0.53 -1.35 -1.43
CA VAL A 49 -1.62 -2.18 -1.95
C VAL A 49 -2.62 -1.25 -2.59
N ARG A 50 -2.90 -1.52 -3.87
CA ARG A 50 -3.81 -0.73 -4.67
C ARG A 50 -4.96 -1.59 -5.15
N LYS A 51 -6.16 -1.28 -4.67
CA LYS A 51 -7.42 -1.87 -5.13
C LYS A 51 -8.41 -0.73 -5.38
N LEU A 52 -8.36 -0.13 -6.57
CA LEU A 52 -9.31 0.90 -7.00
C LEU A 52 -10.35 0.35 -7.98
N GLY A 53 -11.50 1.00 -8.07
CA GLY A 53 -12.47 0.71 -9.13
C GLY A 53 -11.87 1.00 -10.50
N LYS A 54 -12.31 0.25 -11.53
CA LYS A 54 -11.82 0.41 -12.91
C LYS A 54 -11.98 1.84 -13.44
N ASP A 55 -13.05 2.51 -13.03
CA ASP A 55 -13.41 3.87 -13.43
C ASP A 55 -13.21 4.90 -12.30
N ASP A 56 -12.46 4.54 -11.24
CA ASP A 56 -12.17 5.48 -10.15
C ASP A 56 -11.27 6.62 -10.68
N PRO A 57 -11.62 7.90 -10.47
CA PRO A 57 -10.86 9.04 -10.99
C PRO A 57 -9.45 9.17 -10.37
N ARG A 58 -9.20 8.51 -9.23
CA ARG A 58 -7.86 8.38 -8.63
C ARG A 58 -7.02 7.32 -9.33
N GLY A 59 -7.64 6.53 -10.20
CA GLY A 59 -7.01 5.54 -11.05
C GLY A 59 -6.00 6.18 -11.99
N GLY A 60 -4.73 6.14 -11.59
CA GLY A 60 -3.58 6.48 -12.42
C GLY A 60 -3.23 5.39 -13.46
N ARG A 61 -2.02 5.49 -14.02
CA ARG A 61 -1.51 4.66 -15.13
C ARG A 61 -1.13 3.22 -14.76
N ILE A 62 -1.37 2.79 -13.53
CA ILE A 62 -0.92 1.47 -13.05
C ILE A 62 -2.11 0.60 -12.64
N ASP A 63 -1.90 -0.72 -12.76
CA ASP A 63 -2.90 -1.72 -12.42
C ASP A 63 -3.11 -1.85 -10.90
N ASN A 64 -4.22 -2.47 -10.51
CA ASN A 64 -4.40 -2.92 -9.13
C ASN A 64 -3.47 -4.10 -8.83
N ALA A 65 -2.62 -3.96 -7.82
CA ALA A 65 -1.68 -4.98 -7.35
C ALA A 65 -1.08 -4.59 -5.99
N ASP A 66 -0.25 -5.47 -5.45
CA ASP A 66 0.65 -5.18 -4.35
C ASP A 66 2.02 -4.78 -4.94
N TYR A 67 2.49 -3.59 -4.60
CA TYR A 67 3.76 -3.03 -5.07
C TYR A 67 4.76 -2.97 -3.93
N LEU A 68 5.93 -3.59 -4.12
CA LEU A 68 7.04 -3.47 -3.18
C LEU A 68 7.76 -2.13 -3.44
N LEU A 69 7.46 -1.12 -2.63
CA LEU A 69 8.04 0.22 -2.80
C LEU A 69 9.51 0.25 -2.38
N HIS A 70 9.84 -0.38 -1.25
CA HIS A 70 11.20 -0.41 -0.76
C HIS A 70 11.48 -1.58 0.16
N TYR A 71 12.74 -2.00 0.21
CA TYR A 71 13.22 -3.06 1.08
C TYR A 71 14.38 -2.55 1.93
N PHE A 72 14.34 -2.87 3.22
CA PHE A 72 15.29 -2.43 4.22
C PHE A 72 15.98 -3.63 4.87
N PRO A 73 17.27 -3.54 5.22
CA PRO A 73 17.97 -4.60 5.93
C PRO A 73 17.44 -4.78 7.37
N LYS A 74 17.72 -5.94 7.99
CA LYS A 74 17.22 -6.32 9.33
C LYS A 74 17.53 -5.34 10.47
N ASN A 75 18.57 -4.52 10.31
CA ASN A 75 18.97 -3.52 11.30
C ASN A 75 18.32 -2.14 11.08
N ALA A 76 17.54 -1.95 10.00
CA ALA A 76 16.93 -0.68 9.62
C ALA A 76 15.41 -0.69 9.83
N ARG A 77 14.97 -1.21 10.98
CA ARG A 77 13.54 -1.34 11.33
C ARG A 77 12.83 0.01 11.35
N ASP A 78 13.41 0.96 12.08
CA ASP A 78 12.79 2.26 12.32
C ASP A 78 12.78 3.10 11.04
N ASP A 79 13.82 3.00 10.21
CA ASP A 79 13.86 3.62 8.88
C ASP A 79 12.75 3.10 7.95
N ALA A 80 12.47 1.79 8.01
CA ALA A 80 11.39 1.17 7.23
C ALA A 80 10.01 1.68 7.67
N ILE A 81 9.79 1.78 8.99
CA ILE A 81 8.55 2.32 9.55
C ILE A 81 8.42 3.80 9.22
N GLU A 82 9.47 4.59 9.41
CA GLU A 82 9.49 6.02 9.10
C GLU A 82 9.17 6.25 7.63
N ARG A 83 9.77 5.49 6.71
CA ARG A 83 9.47 5.58 5.28
C ARG A 83 8.00 5.32 4.99
N ALA A 84 7.42 4.27 5.57
CA ALA A 84 6.00 3.96 5.38
C ALA A 84 5.10 5.06 5.93
N VAL A 85 5.41 5.59 7.12
CA VAL A 85 4.67 6.70 7.75
C VAL A 85 4.75 7.96 6.91
N LEU A 86 5.94 8.36 6.47
CA LEU A 86 6.15 9.58 5.69
C LEU A 86 5.41 9.53 4.35
N ILE A 87 5.47 8.39 3.65
CA ILE A 87 4.76 8.23 2.38
C ILE A 87 3.24 8.33 2.60
N ALA A 88 2.70 7.63 3.60
CA ALA A 88 1.26 7.59 3.84
C ALA A 88 0.69 8.88 4.47
N ASN A 89 1.55 9.83 4.84
CA ASN A 89 1.18 11.14 5.39
C ASN A 89 1.82 12.29 4.58
N SER A 90 2.24 12.04 3.34
CA SER A 90 2.97 13.02 2.53
C SER A 90 2.13 14.24 2.15
N ASP A 91 0.81 14.11 2.18
CA ASP A 91 -0.15 15.14 1.77
C ASP A 91 -1.46 14.98 2.58
N PRO A 92 -2.20 16.05 2.89
CA PRO A 92 -3.51 15.95 3.51
C PRO A 92 -4.59 15.31 2.61
N SER A 93 -4.42 15.34 1.28
CA SER A 93 -5.35 14.74 0.32
C SER A 93 -4.98 13.29 0.01
N ALA A 94 -5.94 12.38 0.21
CA ALA A 94 -5.79 10.97 -0.17
C ALA A 94 -5.46 10.81 -1.67
N ASP A 95 -6.06 11.63 -2.53
CA ASP A 95 -5.84 11.57 -3.99
C ASP A 95 -4.39 11.91 -4.35
N ARG A 96 -3.80 12.90 -3.66
CA ARG A 96 -2.39 13.27 -3.83
C ARG A 96 -1.46 12.19 -3.31
N ILE A 97 -1.77 11.59 -2.15
CA ILE A 97 -1.01 10.45 -1.62
C ILE A 97 -1.04 9.29 -2.64
N ILE A 98 -2.22 8.96 -3.18
CA ILE A 98 -2.38 7.90 -4.18
C ILE A 98 -1.58 8.20 -5.45
N ALA A 99 -1.62 9.42 -5.96
CA ALA A 99 -0.84 9.81 -7.14
C ALA A 99 0.68 9.68 -6.91
N ASN A 100 1.16 10.06 -5.71
CA ASN A 100 2.57 9.90 -5.34
C ASN A 100 2.95 8.42 -5.21
N LEU A 101 2.08 7.60 -4.63
CA LEU A 101 2.26 6.16 -4.53
C LEU A 101 2.29 5.49 -5.90
N ASP A 102 1.39 5.86 -6.81
CA ASP A 102 1.36 5.38 -8.19
C ASP A 102 2.68 5.74 -8.92
N ALA A 103 3.24 6.92 -8.67
CA ALA A 103 4.54 7.32 -9.23
C ALA A 103 5.71 6.49 -8.68
N LEU A 104 5.71 6.17 -7.38
CA LEU A 104 6.71 5.27 -6.78
C LEU A 104 6.55 3.84 -7.30
N ALA A 105 5.30 3.39 -7.43
CA ALA A 105 4.95 2.06 -7.91
C ALA A 105 5.31 1.84 -9.38
N ALA A 106 5.33 2.89 -10.21
CA ALA A 106 5.79 2.81 -11.60
C ALA A 106 7.26 2.35 -11.73
N ALA A 107 8.10 2.60 -10.72
CA ALA A 107 9.49 2.14 -10.65
C ALA A 107 9.66 0.90 -9.73
N ALA A 108 8.58 0.41 -9.14
CA ALA A 108 8.60 -0.65 -8.15
C ALA A 108 8.46 -2.04 -8.78
N GLN A 109 8.74 -3.07 -7.97
CA GLN A 109 8.44 -4.44 -8.35
C GLN A 109 6.97 -4.74 -8.02
N ARG A 110 6.20 -5.05 -9.06
CA ARG A 110 4.82 -5.57 -8.94
C ARG A 110 4.86 -7.05 -8.55
N VAL A 111 4.06 -7.45 -7.56
CA VAL A 111 3.94 -8.84 -7.10
C VAL A 111 2.51 -9.35 -7.29
#